data_AF-A0A953EU29-F1
#
_entry.id   AF-A0A953EU29-F1
#
_cell.length_a   1.000
_cell.length_b   1.000
_cell.length_c   1.000
_cell.angle_alpha   90.00
_cell.angle_beta   90.00
_cell.angle_gamma   90.00
#
_symmetry.space_group_name_H-M   'P 1'
#
loop_
_entity.id
_entity.type
_entity.pdbx_description
1 polymer ?
#
loop_
_entity_poly.entity_id
_entity_poly.type
_entity_poly.pdbx_seq_one_letter_code
_entity_poly.pdbx_strand_id
1 'polypeptide(L)' 'VRPDGSSAAEGEEGEIRARAPQMMKGYVDDSLDPAAYDEDGFFRTGDIGRFDTKGNLVVTGRLDT' A
#
# COMPACT_ATOMS: atom_id res chain seq x y z
N VAL A 1 5.06 3.55 -0.39
CA VAL A 1 4.69 4.94 -0.74
C VAL A 1 4.87 5.81 0.49
N ARG A 2 5.56 6.95 0.38
CA ARG A 2 5.78 7.87 1.50
C ARG A 2 4.48 8.59 1.91
N PRO A 3 4.42 9.23 3.09
CA PRO A 3 3.23 9.98 3.52
C PRO A 3 2.79 11.09 2.56
N ASP A 4 3.73 11.69 1.82
CA ASP A 4 3.45 12.71 0.81
C ASP A 4 2.91 12.15 -0.52
N GLY A 5 2.72 10.82 -0.62
CA GLY A 5 2.23 10.14 -1.81
C GLY A 5 3.32 9.76 -2.82
N SER A 6 4.58 10.15 -2.61
CA SER A 6 5.67 9.79 -3.52
C SER A 6 6.14 8.34 -3.33
N SER A 7 6.73 7.75 -4.37
CA SER A 7 7.36 6.43 -4.27
C SER A 7 8.55 6.47 -3.30
N ALA A 8 8.57 5.53 -2.35
CA ALA A 8 9.71 5.32 -1.47
C ALA A 8 10.88 4.70 -2.25
N ALA A 9 12.12 5.02 -1.86
CA ALA A 9 13.30 4.37 -2.41
C ALA A 9 13.46 2.93 -1.88
N GLU A 10 14.35 2.15 -2.51
CA GLU A 10 14.71 0.84 -1.97
C GLU A 10 15.32 0.98 -0.56
N GLY A 11 14.92 0.12 0.37
CA GLY A 11 15.34 0.20 1.77
C GLY A 11 14.66 1.30 2.60
N GLU A 12 13.88 2.19 2.00
CA GLU A 12 13.11 3.21 2.69
C GLU A 12 11.70 2.72 3.03
N GLU A 13 11.21 3.11 4.20
CA GLU A 13 9.86 2.77 4.62
C GLU A 13 8.79 3.59 3.90
N GLY A 14 7.67 2.93 3.66
CA GLY A 14 6.43 3.60 3.28
C GLY A 14 5.25 2.63 3.35
N GLU A 15 4.06 3.15 3.08
CA GLU A 15 2.86 2.33 2.96
C GLU A 15 3.03 1.32 1.83
N ILE A 16 2.71 0.06 2.12
CA ILE A 16 2.60 -1.01 1.14
C ILE A 16 1.30 -0.78 0.38
N ARG A 17 1.41 -0.51 -0.92
CA ARG A 17 0.26 -0.44 -1.82
C ARG A 17 0.33 -1.55 -2.85
N ALA A 18 -0.80 -2.18 -3.11
CA ALA A 18 -0.86 -3.39 -3.92
C ALA A 18 -1.85 -3.25 -5.07
N ARG A 19 -1.49 -3.81 -6.23
CA ARG A 19 -2.37 -3.98 -7.37
C ARG A 19 -2.01 -5.29 -8.07
N ALA A 20 -2.95 -6.22 -8.15
CA ALA A 20 -2.73 -7.53 -8.77
C ALA A 20 -4.05 -8.15 -9.27
N PRO A 21 -4.00 -9.10 -10.22
CA PRO A 21 -5.21 -9.72 -10.79
C PRO A 21 -6.09 -10.46 -9.76
N GLN A 22 -5.50 -10.97 -8.68
CA GLN A 22 -6.21 -11.71 -7.63
C GLN A 22 -6.90 -10.84 -6.59
N MET A 23 -6.80 -9.51 -6.68
CA MET A 23 -7.39 -8.61 -5.69
C MET A 23 -8.91 -8.58 -5.76
N MET A 24 -9.55 -8.20 -4.66
CA MET A 24 -10.99 -7.93 -4.64
C MET A 24 -11.36 -6.84 -5.64
N LYS A 25 -12.61 -6.86 -6.12
CA LYS A 25 -13.14 -5.85 -7.05
C LYS A 25 -13.47 -4.50 -6.38
N GLY A 26 -13.50 -4.50 -5.06
CA GLY A 26 -14.01 -3.43 -4.21
C GLY A 26 -14.65 -4.04 -2.97
N TYR A 27 -15.01 -3.19 -2.02
CA TYR A 27 -15.80 -3.57 -0.87
C TYR A 27 -17.25 -3.85 -1.25
N VAL A 28 -17.95 -4.59 -0.39
CA VAL A 28 -19.41 -4.81 -0.55
C VAL A 28 -20.16 -3.50 -0.32
N ASP A 29 -19.68 -2.68 0.61
CA ASP A 29 -20.08 -1.29 0.77
C ASP A 29 -19.17 -0.43 -0.11
N ASP A 30 -19.71 0.00 -1.25
CA ASP A 30 -18.99 0.78 -2.27
C ASP A 30 -18.54 2.16 -1.79
N SER A 31 -19.14 2.67 -0.71
CA SER A 31 -18.76 3.95 -0.11
C SER A 31 -17.35 3.92 0.50
N LEU A 32 -16.80 2.72 0.74
CA LEU A 32 -15.46 2.53 1.29
C LEU A 32 -14.36 2.52 0.21
N ASP A 33 -14.70 2.26 -1.05
CA ASP A 33 -13.72 2.13 -2.14
C ASP A 33 -12.90 3.42 -2.37
N PRO A 34 -13.49 4.63 -2.41
CA PRO A 34 -12.72 5.85 -2.69
C PRO A 34 -11.57 6.12 -1.71
N ALA A 35 -11.70 5.68 -0.46
CA ALA A 35 -10.65 5.82 0.55
C ALA A 35 -9.63 4.67 0.50
N ALA A 36 -10.03 3.52 -0.03
CA ALA A 36 -9.24 2.30 -0.05
C ALA A 36 -8.25 2.22 -1.23
N TYR A 37 -8.49 2.98 -2.30
CA TYR A 37 -7.63 3.02 -3.47
C TYR A 37 -6.99 4.41 -3.63
N ASP A 38 -5.82 4.47 -4.25
CA ASP A 38 -5.29 5.73 -4.75
C ASP A 38 -5.72 6.03 -6.20
N GLU A 39 -5.31 7.18 -6.72
CA GLU A 39 -5.69 7.66 -8.06
C GLU A 39 -5.20 6.74 -9.19
N ASP A 40 -4.18 5.91 -8.93
CA ASP A 40 -3.62 4.94 -9.86
C ASP A 40 -4.26 3.53 -9.72
N GLY A 41 -5.24 3.38 -8.83
CA GLY A 41 -5.97 2.16 -8.57
C GLY A 41 -5.19 1.13 -7.76
N PHE A 42 -4.20 1.54 -6.97
CA PHE A 42 -3.57 0.67 -5.98
C PHE A 42 -4.35 0.68 -4.68
N PHE A 43 -4.51 -0.50 -4.10
CA PHE A 43 -5.13 -0.67 -2.78
C PHE A 43 -4.16 -0.26 -1.67
N ARG A 44 -4.68 0.53 -0.73
CA ARG A 44 -4.03 1.00 0.49
C ARG A 44 -4.19 -0.05 1.58
N THR A 45 -3.11 -0.79 1.85
CA THR A 45 -3.16 -1.90 2.83
C THR A 45 -3.17 -1.40 4.27
N GLY A 46 -2.69 -0.17 4.50
CA GLY A 46 -2.41 0.36 5.83
C GLY A 46 -1.15 -0.21 6.49
N ASP A 47 -0.46 -1.19 5.87
CA ASP A 47 0.78 -1.75 6.39
C ASP A 47 1.99 -0.91 5.94
N ILE A 48 2.98 -0.77 6.81
CA ILE A 48 4.26 -0.10 6.52
C ILE A 48 5.29 -1.17 6.22
N GLY A 49 6.11 -0.93 5.19
CA GLY A 49 7.23 -1.81 4.90
C GLY A 49 8.27 -1.17 4.00
N ARG A 50 9.30 -1.96 3.72
CA ARG A 50 10.42 -1.62 2.83
C ARG A 50 10.95 -2.86 2.14
N PHE A 51 11.61 -2.67 1.00
CA PHE A 51 12.36 -3.75 0.37
C PHE A 51 13.74 -3.92 1.02
N ASP A 52 14.15 -5.16 1.25
CA ASP A 52 15.54 -5.49 1.59
C ASP A 52 16.43 -5.51 0.33
N THR A 53 17.75 -5.66 0.52
CA THR A 53 18.73 -5.67 -0.59
C THR A 53 18.62 -6.90 -1.51
N LYS A 54 17.74 -7.86 -1.18
CA LYS A 54 17.44 -9.02 -2.00
C LYS A 54 16.10 -8.87 -2.72
N GLY A 55 15.43 -7.71 -2.59
CA GLY A 55 14.13 -7.42 -3.17
C GLY A 55 12.96 -8.06 -2.44
N ASN A 56 13.14 -8.57 -1.21
CA ASN A 56 12.02 -9.07 -0.41
C ASN A 56 11.34 -7.91 0.32
N LEU A 57 10.01 -7.92 0.34
CA LEU A 57 9.24 -6.99 1.15
C LEU A 57 9.29 -7.40 2.62
N VAL A 58 9.72 -6.48 3.48
CA VAL A 58 9.68 -6.62 4.93
C VAL A 58 8.61 -5.69 5.48
N VAL A 59 7.60 -6.26 6.14
CA VAL A 59 6.60 -5.50 6.88
C VAL A 59 7.21 -5.03 8.20
N THR A 60 7.14 -3.74 8.48
CA THR A 60 7.81 -3.10 9.63
C THR A 60 6.84 -2.43 10.59
N GLY A 61 5.58 -2.24 10.19
CA GLY A 61 4.57 -1.67 11.06
C GLY A 61 3.22 -1.53 10.37
N ARG A 62 2.35 -0.74 10.99
CA ARG A 62 1.03 -0.38 10.46
C ARG A 62 0.80 1.11 10.69
N LEU A 63 0.04 1.75 9.80
CA LEU A 63 -0.47 3.08 10.05
C LEU A 63 -1.44 3.02 11.23
N ASP A 64 -1.14 3.77 12.28
CA ASP A 64 -2.14 4.05 13.31
C ASP A 64 -3.20 4.97 12.70
N THR A 65 -4.46 4.57 12.84
CA THR A 65 -5.62 5.27 12.27
C THR A 65 -6.15 6.32 13.23
#